data_AF-D1AHY9-F1
#
_entry.id   AF-D1AHY9-F1
#
_cell.length_a   1.000
_cell.length_b   1.000
_cell.length_c   1.000
_cell.angle_alpha   90.00
_cell.angle_beta   90.00
_cell.angle_gamma   90.00
#
_symmetry.space_group_name_H-M   'P 1'
#
loop_
_entity.id
_entity.type
_entity.pdbx_description
1 polymer ?
#
loop_
_entity_poly.entity_id
_entity_poly.type
_entity_poly.pdbx_seq_one_letter_code
_entity_poly.pdbx_strand_id
1 'polypeptide(L)'
;MKKFLLSVFIFTGIAVYSDTCNAGFYKIEGNKVYYAYDMNPNPDLVELGKQAEVKGADAKTFNNKADYGKDSKNIYFEGKIIKGVDTKTFEVLSNEKEVKNSGHRAVCYYYAKDKKSVYYKGQIINGADVKTFKVLENLYAEDKNSWYEYGKKINN
;
A
#
# COMPACT_ATOMS: atom_id res chain seq x y z
N MET A 1 34.53 51.63 8.13
CA MET A 1 34.01 50.34 8.65
C MET A 1 32.58 50.15 8.15
N LYS A 2 32.40 49.39 7.06
CA LYS A 2 31.06 49.10 6.48
C LYS A 2 30.58 47.76 7.04
N LYS A 3 29.42 47.75 7.70
CA LYS A 3 28.67 46.53 8.02
C LYS A 3 28.06 45.99 6.71
N PHE A 4 28.17 44.69 6.44
CA PHE A 4 27.36 44.03 5.43
C PHE A 4 26.77 42.74 5.99
N LEU A 5 25.49 42.57 5.69
CA LEU A 5 24.54 41.61 6.25
C LEU A 5 24.75 40.18 5.74
N LEU A 6 24.29 39.24 6.56
CA LEU A 6 23.97 37.85 6.24
C LEU A 6 23.26 37.74 4.88
N SER A 7 23.66 36.75 4.08
CA SER A 7 22.83 36.22 3.00
C SER A 7 22.78 34.70 3.16
N VAL A 8 21.60 34.25 3.57
CA VAL A 8 21.21 32.86 3.77
C VAL A 8 21.35 32.09 2.45
N PHE A 9 22.08 30.97 2.46
CA PHE A 9 22.03 30.03 1.34
C PHE A 9 20.66 29.35 1.35
N ILE A 10 19.81 29.74 0.41
CA ILE A 10 18.57 29.04 0.09
C ILE A 10 19.00 27.68 -0.47
N PHE A 11 18.83 26.62 0.32
CA PHE A 11 18.78 25.27 -0.23
C PHE A 11 17.55 25.25 -1.15
N THR A 12 17.77 25.36 -2.46
CA THR A 12 16.78 24.89 -3.42
C THR A 12 16.74 23.39 -3.24
N GLY A 13 15.88 22.95 -2.34
CA GLY A 13 15.51 21.55 -2.21
C GLY A 13 15.07 21.11 -3.59
N ILE A 14 15.95 20.36 -4.26
CA ILE A 14 15.54 19.49 -5.35
C ILE A 14 14.52 18.57 -4.71
N ALA A 15 13.25 18.79 -5.02
CA ALA A 15 12.21 17.83 -4.75
C ALA A 15 12.59 16.58 -5.54
N VAL A 16 13.32 15.67 -4.89
CA VAL A 16 13.40 14.28 -5.31
C VAL A 16 11.98 13.75 -5.15
N TYR A 17 11.23 13.77 -6.25
CA TYR A 17 10.02 12.98 -6.37
C TYR A 17 10.46 11.51 -6.28
N SER A 18 10.57 10.99 -5.06
CA SER A 18 10.40 9.57 -4.88
C SER A 18 8.96 9.28 -5.26
N ASP A 19 8.72 8.25 -6.07
CA ASP A 19 7.40 7.63 -6.18
C ASP A 19 6.99 7.16 -4.79
N THR A 20 6.48 8.09 -3.97
CA THR A 20 6.03 7.79 -2.62
C THR A 20 4.84 6.88 -2.78
N CYS A 21 4.86 5.74 -2.08
CA CYS A 21 3.65 4.97 -1.87
C CYS A 21 2.60 5.95 -1.32
N ASN A 22 1.60 6.30 -2.13
CA ASN A 22 0.47 7.09 -1.65
C ASN A 22 -0.29 6.20 -0.68
N ALA A 23 0.04 6.29 0.60
CA ALA A 23 -0.59 5.50 1.63
C ALA A 23 -1.94 6.12 1.91
N GLY A 24 -3.00 5.52 1.36
CA GLY A 24 -4.30 5.79 1.93
C GLY A 24 -4.41 5.10 3.29
N PHE A 25 -5.39 5.51 4.07
CA PHE A 25 -5.63 4.91 5.38
C PHE A 25 -7.12 4.64 5.58
N TYR A 26 -7.37 3.58 6.34
CA TYR A 26 -8.72 3.29 6.83
C TYR A 26 -8.95 4.00 8.15
N LYS A 27 -10.17 4.50 8.34
CA LYS A 27 -10.65 5.05 9.60
C LYS A 27 -11.96 4.38 9.97
N ILE A 28 -12.10 4.00 11.23
CA ILE A 28 -13.35 3.47 11.78
C ILE A 28 -13.96 4.56 12.65
N GLU A 29 -15.19 4.96 12.36
CA GLU A 29 -15.95 5.92 13.18
C GLU A 29 -17.34 5.35 13.46
N GLY A 30 -17.60 5.07 14.74
CA GLY A 30 -18.81 4.37 15.14
C GLY A 30 -18.93 3.00 14.45
N ASN A 31 -20.01 2.79 13.71
CA ASN A 31 -20.27 1.54 12.99
C ASN A 31 -19.98 1.64 11.48
N LYS A 32 -19.13 2.59 11.07
CA LYS A 32 -18.76 2.81 9.67
C LYS A 32 -17.26 2.76 9.48
N VAL A 33 -16.86 2.34 8.28
CA VAL A 33 -15.47 2.34 7.83
C VAL A 33 -15.34 3.33 6.68
N TYR A 34 -14.27 4.12 6.71
CA TYR A 34 -13.91 5.08 5.68
C TYR A 34 -12.51 4.77 5.15
N TYR A 35 -12.29 5.09 3.88
CA TYR A 35 -10.99 5.10 3.26
C TYR A 35 -10.68 6.51 2.78
N ALA A 36 -9.50 7.01 3.11
CA ALA A 36 -9.02 8.32 2.72
C ALA A 36 -7.72 8.16 1.92
N TYR A 37 -7.60 8.90 0.82
CA TYR A 37 -6.30 9.07 0.15
C TYR A 37 -5.59 10.25 0.78
N ASP A 38 -4.36 10.05 1.23
CA ASP A 38 -3.51 11.18 1.55
C ASP A 38 -3.06 11.84 0.23
N MET A 39 -3.50 13.07 0.00
CA MET A 39 -3.08 13.88 -1.15
C MET A 39 -1.88 14.79 -0.78
N ASN A 40 -1.44 14.81 0.48
CA ASN A 40 -0.42 15.73 0.94
C ASN A 40 0.55 15.08 1.95
N PRO A 41 1.80 14.79 1.57
CA PRO A 41 2.77 14.13 2.44
C PRO A 41 3.28 15.00 3.61
N ASN A 42 2.64 16.14 3.89
CA ASN A 42 3.00 17.01 5.01
C ASN A 42 2.20 16.60 6.29
N PRO A 43 2.85 15.97 7.28
CA PRO A 43 2.19 15.49 8.50
C PRO A 43 1.65 16.63 9.39
N ASP A 44 2.11 17.86 9.19
CA ASP A 44 1.66 19.03 9.94
C ASP A 44 0.42 19.71 9.34
N LEU A 45 -0.02 19.27 8.15
CA LEU A 45 -1.15 19.82 7.41
C LEU A 45 -2.16 18.73 7.02
N VAL A 46 -2.58 17.91 7.99
CA VAL A 46 -3.64 16.91 7.79
C VAL A 46 -5.00 17.61 7.60
N GLU A 47 -5.19 18.24 6.44
CA GLU A 47 -6.53 18.39 5.91
C GLU A 47 -6.95 16.99 5.46
N LEU A 48 -7.84 16.36 6.24
CA LEU A 48 -8.38 15.06 5.93
C LEU A 48 -8.98 15.10 4.52
N GLY A 49 -8.20 14.64 3.54
CA GLY A 49 -8.59 14.57 2.15
C GLY A 49 -9.89 13.77 1.98
N LYS A 50 -10.53 13.95 0.83
CA LYS A 50 -11.81 13.32 0.46
C LYS A 50 -11.90 11.87 0.97
N GLN A 51 -12.72 11.66 2.01
CA GLN A 51 -12.97 10.35 2.60
C GLN A 51 -14.17 9.70 1.90
N ALA A 52 -14.04 8.42 1.56
CA ALA A 52 -15.13 7.63 1.02
C ALA A 52 -15.54 6.55 2.02
N GLU A 53 -16.84 6.43 2.31
CA GLU A 53 -17.36 5.32 3.08
C GLU A 53 -17.11 4.00 2.34
N VAL A 54 -16.50 3.03 3.01
CA VAL A 54 -16.24 1.69 2.51
C VAL A 54 -17.53 0.90 2.59
N LYS A 55 -18.30 0.90 1.49
CA LYS A 55 -19.62 0.30 1.45
C LYS A 55 -19.57 -1.20 1.73
N GLY A 56 -20.43 -1.64 2.65
CA GLY A 56 -20.57 -3.04 3.04
C GLY A 56 -19.53 -3.56 4.04
N ALA A 57 -18.61 -2.70 4.51
CA ALA A 57 -17.66 -3.07 5.56
C ALA A 57 -18.33 -3.24 6.92
N ASP A 58 -18.00 -4.34 7.59
CA ASP A 58 -18.37 -4.55 8.98
C ASP A 58 -17.31 -3.96 9.92
N ALA A 59 -17.57 -2.74 10.41
CA ALA A 59 -16.71 -2.00 11.32
C ALA A 59 -16.30 -2.78 12.57
N LYS A 60 -17.14 -3.72 13.06
CA LYS A 60 -16.85 -4.47 14.29
C LYS A 60 -15.75 -5.51 14.11
N THR A 61 -15.61 -6.06 12.91
CA THR A 61 -14.60 -7.08 12.58
C THR A 61 -13.49 -6.53 11.69
N PHE A 62 -13.49 -5.23 11.43
CA PHE A 62 -12.58 -4.59 10.49
C PHE A 62 -11.17 -4.46 11.07
N ASN A 63 -10.17 -4.83 10.27
CA ASN A 63 -8.77 -4.50 10.46
C ASN A 63 -8.15 -4.16 9.10
N ASN A 64 -6.95 -3.57 9.11
CA ASN A 64 -6.25 -3.24 7.88
C ASN A 64 -4.74 -3.43 8.02
N LYS A 65 -4.09 -3.61 6.88
CA LYS A 65 -2.64 -3.56 6.73
C LYS A 65 -2.35 -2.71 5.49
N ALA A 66 -1.91 -1.47 5.72
CA ALA A 66 -1.79 -0.43 4.70
C ALA A 66 -3.10 -0.26 3.90
N ASP A 67 -3.04 -0.29 2.57
CA ASP A 67 -4.18 -0.08 1.66
C ASP A 67 -5.14 -1.28 1.59
N TYR A 68 -4.77 -2.43 2.17
CA TYR A 68 -5.66 -3.57 2.31
C TYR A 68 -6.47 -3.50 3.60
N GLY A 69 -7.79 -3.52 3.46
CA GLY A 69 -8.74 -3.67 4.56
C GLY A 69 -9.35 -5.07 4.57
N LYS A 70 -9.80 -5.54 5.73
CA LYS A 70 -10.42 -6.84 5.90
C LYS A 70 -11.47 -6.79 6.99
N ASP A 71 -12.61 -7.40 6.73
CA ASP A 71 -13.56 -7.79 7.77
C ASP A 71 -13.76 -9.32 7.78
N SER A 72 -14.72 -9.81 8.55
CA SER A 72 -15.00 -11.25 8.62
C SER A 72 -15.41 -11.91 7.29
N LYS A 73 -15.93 -11.14 6.32
CA LYS A 73 -16.55 -11.64 5.07
C LYS A 73 -15.87 -11.13 3.80
N ASN A 74 -15.21 -9.99 3.85
CA ASN A 74 -14.70 -9.28 2.69
C ASN A 74 -13.24 -8.83 2.88
N ILE A 75 -12.53 -8.77 1.75
CA ILE A 75 -11.25 -8.06 1.63
C ILE A 75 -11.47 -6.82 0.77
N TYR A 76 -10.78 -5.74 1.12
CA TYR A 76 -10.85 -4.44 0.48
C TYR A 76 -9.44 -4.03 0.02
N PHE A 77 -9.35 -3.38 -1.13
CA PHE A 77 -8.18 -2.61 -1.55
C PHE A 77 -8.61 -1.19 -1.86
N GLU A 78 -8.00 -0.21 -1.20
CA GLU A 78 -8.38 1.21 -1.30
C GLU A 78 -9.90 1.46 -1.13
N GLY A 79 -10.50 0.79 -0.15
CA GLY A 79 -11.94 0.88 0.14
C GLY A 79 -12.87 0.14 -0.85
N LYS A 80 -12.33 -0.60 -1.83
CA LYS A 80 -13.13 -1.38 -2.79
C LYS A 80 -13.05 -2.87 -2.50
N ILE A 81 -14.20 -3.54 -2.49
CA ILE A 81 -14.27 -5.00 -2.29
C ILE A 81 -13.52 -5.73 -3.42
N ILE A 82 -12.66 -6.67 -3.03
CA ILE A 82 -12.03 -7.63 -3.93
C ILE A 82 -12.90 -8.89 -3.94
N LYS A 83 -13.42 -9.27 -5.11
CA LYS A 83 -14.34 -10.40 -5.25
C LYS A 83 -13.59 -11.73 -5.24
N GLY A 84 -14.23 -12.77 -4.70
CA GLY A 84 -13.76 -14.15 -4.79
C GLY A 84 -12.55 -14.49 -3.93
N VAL A 85 -12.19 -13.62 -2.97
CA VAL A 85 -11.07 -13.84 -2.06
C VAL A 85 -11.49 -14.73 -0.89
N ASP A 86 -10.66 -15.71 -0.54
CA ASP A 86 -10.81 -16.47 0.70
C ASP A 86 -10.27 -15.66 1.89
N THR A 87 -11.19 -15.00 2.60
CA THR A 87 -10.85 -14.14 3.75
C THR A 87 -10.13 -14.86 4.87
N LYS A 88 -10.31 -16.18 5.04
CA LYS A 88 -9.67 -16.94 6.11
C LYS A 88 -8.18 -17.13 5.86
N THR A 89 -7.81 -17.28 4.59
CA THR A 89 -6.42 -17.51 4.16
C THR A 89 -5.73 -16.29 3.58
N PHE A 90 -6.44 -15.16 3.48
CA PHE A 90 -5.89 -13.93 2.92
C PHE A 90 -4.74 -13.37 3.75
N GLU A 91 -3.64 -13.06 3.09
CA GLU A 91 -2.44 -12.46 3.67
C GLU A 91 -1.86 -11.40 2.73
N VAL A 92 -1.42 -10.28 3.33
CA VAL A 92 -0.69 -9.22 2.62
C VAL A 92 0.79 -9.55 2.63
N LEU A 93 1.37 -9.67 1.43
CA LEU A 93 2.75 -10.03 1.21
C LEU A 93 3.64 -8.78 1.18
N SER A 94 4.82 -8.90 1.76
CA SER A 94 5.83 -7.83 1.78
C SER A 94 7.21 -8.43 1.97
N ASN A 95 8.23 -7.74 1.50
CA ASN A 95 9.61 -8.09 1.79
C ASN A 95 10.00 -7.58 3.19
N GLU A 96 10.30 -8.48 4.14
CA GLU A 96 10.66 -8.07 5.50
C GLU A 96 11.94 -7.23 5.59
N LYS A 97 12.91 -7.45 4.69
CA LYS A 97 14.15 -6.67 4.67
C LYS A 97 13.86 -5.24 4.21
N GLU A 98 13.02 -5.08 3.20
CA GLU A 98 12.51 -3.77 2.77
C GLU A 98 11.78 -3.06 3.90
N VAL A 99 10.95 -3.78 4.67
CA VAL A 99 10.27 -3.22 5.84
C VAL A 99 11.25 -2.76 6.91
N LYS A 100 12.26 -3.57 7.24
CA LYS A 100 13.25 -3.27 8.30
C LYS A 100 14.22 -2.16 7.90
N ASN A 101 14.62 -2.13 6.63
CA ASN A 101 15.60 -1.20 6.09
C ASN A 101 14.98 0.09 5.54
N SER A 102 13.65 0.24 5.62
CA SER A 102 12.96 1.37 5.00
C SER A 102 13.41 2.72 5.57
N GLY A 103 13.87 2.78 6.83
CA GLY A 103 14.59 3.94 7.36
C GLY A 103 13.87 5.27 7.11
N HIS A 104 12.54 5.29 7.30
CA HIS A 104 11.59 6.38 7.01
C HIS A 104 11.01 6.42 5.58
N ARG A 105 11.36 5.51 4.66
CA ARG A 105 10.68 5.34 3.37
C ARG A 105 9.35 4.60 3.55
N ALA A 106 8.33 5.04 2.82
CA ALA A 106 7.06 4.32 2.78
C ALA A 106 7.26 2.93 2.16
N VAL A 107 6.70 1.90 2.80
CA VAL A 107 6.68 0.53 2.26
C VAL A 107 5.35 0.30 1.58
N CYS A 108 5.38 -0.03 0.30
CA CYS A 108 4.20 -0.32 -0.50
C CYS A 108 3.73 -1.76 -0.27
N TYR A 109 2.54 -1.95 0.28
CA TYR A 109 1.95 -3.28 0.46
C TYR A 109 0.94 -3.59 -0.64
N TYR A 110 1.41 -3.77 -1.88
CA TYR A 110 0.52 -4.01 -3.03
C TYR A 110 0.25 -5.47 -3.33
N TYR A 111 1.15 -6.37 -2.93
CA TYR A 111 0.96 -7.80 -3.14
C TYR A 111 0.21 -8.45 -1.98
N ALA A 112 -0.65 -9.40 -2.31
CA ALA A 112 -1.34 -10.23 -1.34
C ALA A 112 -1.59 -11.62 -1.95
N LYS A 113 -1.94 -12.59 -1.14
CA LYS A 113 -2.44 -13.88 -1.62
C LYS A 113 -3.52 -14.43 -0.72
N ASP A 114 -4.29 -15.35 -1.27
CA ASP A 114 -5.07 -16.32 -0.50
C ASP A 114 -4.63 -17.73 -0.90
N LYS A 115 -5.36 -18.76 -0.46
CA LYS A 115 -5.00 -20.15 -0.79
C LYS A 115 -5.07 -20.51 -2.30
N LYS A 116 -5.70 -19.67 -3.14
CA LYS A 116 -5.97 -19.95 -4.56
C LYS A 116 -5.31 -18.99 -5.52
N SER A 117 -5.09 -17.74 -5.11
CA SER A 117 -4.70 -16.66 -6.01
C SER A 117 -3.66 -15.74 -5.37
N VAL A 118 -2.82 -15.16 -6.23
CA VAL A 118 -1.96 -14.02 -5.88
C VAL A 118 -2.59 -12.75 -6.46
N TYR A 119 -2.50 -11.65 -5.73
CA TYR A 119 -3.07 -10.37 -6.07
C TYR A 119 -2.00 -9.28 -6.10
N TYR A 120 -2.16 -8.32 -7.01
CA TYR A 120 -1.46 -7.05 -7.01
C TYR A 120 -2.49 -5.92 -7.09
N LYS A 121 -2.51 -5.02 -6.10
CA LYS A 121 -3.51 -3.94 -5.96
C LYS A 121 -4.96 -4.47 -6.09
N GLY A 122 -5.20 -5.62 -5.44
CA GLY A 122 -6.46 -6.35 -5.50
C GLY A 122 -6.83 -7.01 -6.83
N GLN A 123 -5.97 -6.97 -7.85
CA GLN A 123 -6.17 -7.67 -9.13
C GLN A 123 -5.47 -9.02 -9.10
N ILE A 124 -6.13 -10.08 -9.60
CA ILE A 124 -5.52 -11.42 -9.69
C ILE A 124 -4.35 -11.40 -10.69
N ILE A 125 -3.22 -11.96 -10.28
CA ILE A 125 -2.08 -12.25 -11.16
C ILE A 125 -2.30 -13.64 -11.76
N ASN A 126 -2.79 -13.68 -13.01
CA ASN A 126 -3.09 -14.95 -13.68
C ASN A 126 -1.84 -15.80 -13.89
N GLY A 127 -1.92 -17.08 -13.51
CA GLY A 127 -0.84 -18.06 -13.70
C GLY A 127 0.27 -18.01 -12.65
N ALA A 128 0.17 -17.13 -11.64
CA ALA A 128 1.11 -17.11 -10.52
C ALA A 128 1.01 -18.39 -9.67
N ASP A 129 2.15 -18.97 -9.31
CA ASP A 129 2.22 -20.09 -8.39
C ASP A 129 2.16 -19.61 -6.93
N VAL A 130 0.95 -19.65 -6.36
CA VAL A 130 0.63 -19.18 -5.00
C VAL A 130 1.58 -19.72 -3.91
N LYS A 131 2.02 -20.98 -4.05
CA LYS A 131 2.83 -21.66 -3.04
C LYS A 131 4.25 -21.11 -3.01
N THR A 132 4.80 -20.75 -4.16
CA THR A 132 6.19 -20.30 -4.30
C THR A 132 6.34 -18.80 -4.50
N PHE A 133 5.23 -18.08 -4.70
CA PHE A 133 5.23 -16.63 -4.89
C PHE A 133 5.82 -15.89 -3.68
N LYS A 134 6.82 -15.06 -3.94
CA LYS A 134 7.49 -14.21 -2.95
C LYS A 134 7.72 -12.81 -3.49
N VAL A 135 7.55 -11.82 -2.60
CA VAL A 135 7.78 -10.40 -2.90
C VAL A 135 9.24 -10.07 -2.62
N LEU A 136 9.88 -9.46 -3.59
CA LEU A 136 11.24 -8.94 -3.52
C LEU A 136 11.19 -7.44 -3.20
N GLU A 137 12.33 -6.77 -3.25
CA GLU A 137 12.39 -5.31 -3.02
C GLU A 137 11.81 -4.54 -4.22
N ASN A 138 11.40 -3.29 -4.00
CA ASN A 138 10.97 -2.37 -5.07
C ASN A 138 9.83 -2.92 -5.95
N LEU A 139 8.86 -3.62 -5.34
CA LEU A 139 7.67 -4.16 -6.01
C LEU A 139 7.94 -5.23 -7.08
N TYR A 140 9.16 -5.76 -7.12
CA TYR A 140 9.45 -7.01 -7.81
C TYR A 140 8.90 -8.19 -7.04
N ALA A 141 8.56 -9.25 -7.76
CA ALA A 141 8.20 -10.53 -7.17
C ALA A 141 8.63 -11.66 -8.09
N GLU A 142 8.71 -12.87 -7.55
CA GLU A 142 8.95 -14.06 -8.35
C GLU A 142 8.18 -15.24 -7.78
N ASP A 143 7.92 -16.21 -8.65
CA ASP A 143 7.54 -17.55 -8.27
C ASP A 143 8.45 -18.56 -8.98
N LYS A 144 8.19 -19.85 -8.80
CA LYS A 144 9.04 -20.90 -9.41
C LYS A 144 9.09 -20.88 -10.95
N ASN A 145 8.15 -20.20 -11.61
CA ASN A 145 7.98 -20.21 -13.06
C ASN A 145 8.31 -18.87 -13.70
N SER A 146 8.29 -17.76 -12.96
CA SER A 146 8.20 -16.41 -13.56
C SER A 146 8.66 -15.29 -12.62
N TRP A 147 9.13 -14.22 -13.24
CA TRP A 147 9.42 -12.94 -12.58
C TRP A 147 8.29 -11.96 -12.84
N TYR A 148 8.07 -11.04 -11.90
CA TYR A 148 6.98 -10.08 -11.93
C TYR A 148 7.47 -8.69 -11.54
N GLU A 149 6.94 -7.69 -12.24
CA GLU A 149 7.10 -6.27 -11.91
C GLU A 149 5.71 -5.63 -11.87
N TYR A 150 5.36 -4.97 -10.76
CA TYR A 150 4.04 -4.36 -10.56
C TYR A 150 2.86 -5.30 -10.91
N GLY A 151 2.95 -6.57 -10.50
CA GLY A 151 1.95 -7.60 -10.75
C GLY A 151 1.90 -8.14 -12.18
N LYS A 152 2.76 -7.65 -13.08
CA LYS A 152 2.85 -8.13 -14.46
C LYS A 152 3.99 -9.12 -14.59
N LYS A 153 3.71 -10.25 -15.24
CA LYS A 153 4.74 -11.22 -15.59
C LYS A 153 5.73 -10.59 -16.59
N ILE A 154 7.01 -10.68 -16.28
CA ILE A 154 8.11 -10.30 -17.16
C ILE A 154 8.42 -11.51 -18.04
N ASN A 155 8.36 -11.33 -19.35
CA ASN A 155 8.81 -12.35 -20.30
C ASN A 155 10.30 -12.15 -20.56
N ASN A 156 11.06 -13.25 -20.48
CA ASN A 156 12.41 -13.31 -21.04
C ASN A 156 12.35 -13.60 -22.53
#